data_AF-A0A847ZE58-F1
#
_entry.id   AF-A0A847ZE58-F1
#
_cell.length_a   1.000
_cell.length_b   1.000
_cell.length_c   1.000
_cell.angle_alpha   90.00
_cell.angle_beta   90.00
_cell.angle_gamma   90.00
#
_symmetry.space_group_name_H-M   'P 1'
#
loop_
_entity.id
_entity.type
_entity.pdbx_description
1 polymer ?
#
loop_
_entity_poly.entity_id
_entity_poly.type
_entity_poly.pdbx_seq_one_letter_code
_entity_poly.pdbx_strand_id
1 'polypeptide(L)'
;MKKVSILFLSFLMLAGFLAVVQQGKAQSPAPLKAVLIFDMGGRGDGGFNDSAYSGMEKAVAELGVQAVYIEHKRNLDLDHAVNEAAASDAQVIIGVGFAFSGKFDHLAVRHPDKKFVVVDYSVKFDERGNLSAPPPNLAGLTFKEEEGSCLVGAIAALKSQTGKIGFIGGMDSPIIRKFQAGYEAGAKAVRPGIRIHSQYAGITGQAFRDPQKGYRIAARMYKNGADVIYHAAGETGAGLFRAAREMNRLAIGVDIDQSAQAPGRVLTSMLKNIDGAVFDVVQSCVRGNFSGGLKTLGLKEHGVGFVYNDQNKKLIPESIHQQVQALQAKIVSGEMTVPVASGHRTVLSRQELRDLLTRLQSEIQTALNKLDNDLRHSAKVLAGRDLQGDFARGILKGLYRANPYIIDCETVSDAGIMVAVEPPAHRSSEGADISRQAHMVRLFKTHKPVLSGSFLSVEGPRSVVIHHPVFSTDREFSGSVSALFAPEYLLSSMIGPIAANIPVSIFLMQTDGLFIYDVDTKQIGLNIFTDPLYQPFPELIKLCRRMAGAREGSGVYHFYRKVGEAPITKVVEWRTVELHGTPWRLAVAFAKDGIGR
;
A
#
# COMPACT_ATOMS: atom_id res chain seq x y z
N MET A 1 24.37 -14.90 -98.28
CA MET A 1 25.52 -15.31 -97.43
C MET A 1 25.22 -14.95 -95.98
N LYS A 2 25.05 -15.96 -95.12
CA LYS A 2 25.46 -16.05 -93.69
C LYS A 2 24.60 -17.14 -93.03
N LYS A 3 25.28 -18.17 -92.51
CA LYS A 3 24.71 -19.32 -91.79
C LYS A 3 24.27 -18.88 -90.40
N VAL A 4 23.12 -19.37 -89.92
CA VAL A 4 22.68 -19.29 -88.52
C VAL A 4 22.22 -20.69 -88.10
N SER A 5 22.81 -21.19 -87.01
CA SER A 5 22.40 -22.39 -86.26
C SER A 5 21.59 -21.94 -85.03
N ILE A 6 20.33 -22.40 -84.81
CA ILE A 6 19.88 -23.52 -83.95
C ILE A 6 20.25 -23.28 -82.46
N LEU A 7 19.36 -23.27 -81.45
CA LEU A 7 18.35 -24.23 -80.93
C LEU A 7 17.15 -23.44 -80.32
N PHE A 8 15.85 -23.75 -80.38
CA PHE A 8 14.98 -24.95 -80.40
C PHE A 8 14.90 -25.76 -79.08
N LEU A 9 13.84 -25.54 -78.29
CA LEU A 9 12.83 -26.54 -77.88
C LEU A 9 11.71 -25.85 -77.02
N SER A 10 10.54 -25.54 -77.58
CA SER A 10 9.29 -26.35 -77.58
C SER A 10 8.57 -26.39 -76.21
N PHE A 11 7.56 -25.56 -75.93
CA PHE A 11 6.16 -25.61 -76.39
C PHE A 11 5.36 -26.84 -75.88
N LEU A 12 4.46 -26.64 -74.93
CA LEU A 12 3.15 -27.32 -74.90
C LEU A 12 2.12 -26.56 -74.06
N MET A 13 0.97 -26.38 -74.68
CA MET A 13 -0.22 -25.64 -74.29
C MET A 13 -1.09 -26.35 -73.22
N LEU A 14 -1.70 -25.51 -72.36
CA LEU A 14 -3.15 -25.43 -72.08
C LEU A 14 -3.93 -26.70 -71.67
N ALA A 15 -4.31 -26.80 -70.39
CA ALA A 15 -5.68 -27.14 -69.94
C ALA A 15 -5.80 -26.90 -68.43
N GLY A 16 -6.97 -26.41 -68.01
CA GLY A 16 -7.19 -25.69 -66.75
C GLY A 16 -7.11 -26.51 -65.46
N PHE A 17 -6.96 -25.79 -64.35
CA PHE A 17 -7.63 -26.12 -63.09
C PHE A 17 -7.79 -24.84 -62.26
N LEU A 18 -8.98 -24.66 -61.69
CA LEU A 18 -9.34 -23.61 -60.75
C LEU A 18 -8.24 -23.41 -59.69
N ALA A 19 -7.59 -22.24 -59.70
CA ALA A 19 -6.96 -21.73 -58.50
C ALA A 19 -8.07 -21.10 -57.64
N VAL A 20 -8.62 -21.89 -56.74
CA VAL A 20 -9.31 -21.38 -55.55
C VAL A 20 -8.33 -20.39 -54.89
N VAL A 21 -8.63 -19.10 -55.00
CA VAL A 21 -8.05 -18.11 -54.09
C VAL A 21 -8.59 -18.48 -52.72
N GLN A 22 -7.84 -19.31 -51.99
CA GLN A 22 -7.96 -19.39 -50.54
C GLN A 22 -7.59 -17.99 -50.05
N GLN A 23 -8.61 -17.15 -49.87
CA GLN A 23 -8.55 -16.06 -48.92
C GLN A 23 -8.16 -16.70 -47.59
N GLY A 24 -6.86 -16.67 -47.28
CA GLY A 24 -6.40 -16.91 -45.94
C GLY A 24 -7.19 -15.96 -45.06
N LYS A 25 -8.08 -16.50 -44.23
CA LYS A 25 -8.69 -15.74 -43.14
C LYS A 25 -7.52 -15.10 -42.42
N ALA A 26 -7.40 -13.77 -42.54
CA ALA A 26 -6.51 -12.99 -41.69
C ALA A 26 -6.84 -13.41 -40.26
N GLN A 27 -5.94 -14.16 -39.65
CA GLN A 27 -6.08 -14.63 -38.29
C GLN A 27 -6.10 -13.36 -37.45
N SER A 28 -7.27 -13.00 -36.91
CA SER A 28 -7.39 -11.85 -36.02
C SER A 28 -6.28 -11.97 -34.97
N PRO A 29 -5.52 -10.88 -34.69
CA PRO A 29 -4.45 -10.93 -33.69
C PRO A 29 -4.97 -11.57 -32.42
N ALA A 30 -4.18 -12.47 -31.82
CA ALA A 30 -4.56 -13.08 -30.55
C ALA A 30 -4.88 -11.96 -29.55
N PRO A 31 -5.98 -12.07 -28.76
CA PRO A 31 -6.34 -11.09 -27.77
C PRO A 31 -5.17 -10.74 -26.85
N LEU A 32 -4.94 -9.44 -26.63
CA LEU A 32 -3.95 -9.00 -25.65
C LEU A 32 -4.32 -9.57 -24.28
N LYS A 33 -3.37 -10.20 -23.60
CA LYS A 33 -3.58 -10.74 -22.25
C LYS A 33 -3.10 -9.75 -21.20
N ALA A 34 -3.98 -9.39 -20.28
CA ALA A 34 -3.72 -8.44 -19.21
C ALA A 34 -4.00 -9.05 -17.83
N VAL A 35 -3.20 -8.67 -16.84
CA VAL A 35 -3.46 -8.95 -15.43
C VAL A 35 -3.62 -7.63 -14.69
N LEU A 36 -4.66 -7.49 -13.88
CA LEU A 36 -4.86 -6.35 -12.98
C LEU A 36 -4.82 -6.84 -11.53
N ILE A 37 -3.90 -6.29 -10.73
CA ILE A 37 -3.64 -6.66 -9.34
C ILE A 37 -3.87 -5.43 -8.46
N PHE A 38 -4.68 -5.56 -7.42
CA PHE A 38 -4.89 -4.49 -6.42
C PHE A 38 -3.88 -4.63 -5.29
N ASP A 39 -3.31 -3.55 -4.73
CA ASP A 39 -2.35 -3.66 -3.62
C ASP A 39 -3.00 -3.76 -2.24
N MET A 40 -4.08 -3.03 -2.05
CA MET A 40 -4.84 -2.90 -0.83
C MET A 40 -6.28 -2.70 -1.23
N GLY A 41 -7.16 -3.47 -0.62
CA GLY A 41 -8.54 -3.51 -1.07
C GLY A 41 -8.72 -4.62 -2.10
N GLY A 42 -9.57 -4.31 -3.05
CA GLY A 42 -10.18 -5.18 -4.02
C GLY A 42 -11.44 -4.48 -4.50
N ARG A 43 -12.22 -5.15 -5.34
CA ARG A 43 -13.49 -4.58 -5.81
C ARG A 43 -14.47 -4.36 -4.67
N GLY A 44 -15.38 -3.41 -4.85
CA GLY A 44 -16.41 -3.02 -3.89
C GLY A 44 -15.98 -1.95 -2.89
N ASP A 45 -14.84 -1.28 -3.12
CA ASP A 45 -14.40 -0.15 -2.29
C ASP A 45 -15.16 1.16 -2.61
N GLY A 46 -15.94 1.16 -3.70
CA GLY A 46 -16.75 2.30 -4.13
C GLY A 46 -15.92 3.51 -4.56
N GLY A 47 -14.68 3.32 -5.00
CA GLY A 47 -13.76 4.39 -5.36
C GLY A 47 -12.56 3.90 -6.19
N PHE A 48 -11.36 4.02 -5.62
CA PHE A 48 -10.08 3.81 -6.28
C PHE A 48 -9.96 2.47 -7.04
N ASN A 49 -10.21 1.34 -6.38
CA ASN A 49 -10.06 0.02 -7.01
C ASN A 49 -11.17 -0.24 -8.02
N ASP A 50 -12.42 0.15 -7.70
CA ASP A 50 -13.55 0.01 -8.62
C ASP A 50 -13.39 0.85 -9.89
N SER A 51 -12.75 2.02 -9.81
CA SER A 51 -12.42 2.84 -10.97
C SER A 51 -11.40 2.14 -11.89
N ALA A 52 -10.31 1.60 -11.33
CA ALA A 52 -9.34 0.84 -12.13
C ALA A 52 -9.96 -0.41 -12.78
N TYR A 53 -10.81 -1.13 -12.03
CA TYR A 53 -11.57 -2.27 -12.55
C TYR A 53 -12.48 -1.86 -13.71
N SER A 54 -13.24 -0.78 -13.57
CA SER A 54 -14.12 -0.24 -14.62
C SER A 54 -13.34 0.09 -15.90
N GLY A 55 -12.17 0.72 -15.78
CA GLY A 55 -11.30 1.00 -16.93
C GLY A 55 -10.83 -0.26 -17.67
N MET A 56 -10.49 -1.32 -16.93
CA MET A 56 -10.11 -2.60 -17.52
C MET A 56 -11.31 -3.32 -18.16
N GLU A 57 -12.48 -3.35 -17.52
CA GLU A 57 -13.70 -3.94 -18.08
C GLU A 57 -14.13 -3.23 -19.37
N LYS A 58 -13.99 -1.90 -19.41
CA LYS A 58 -14.20 -1.13 -20.65
C LYS A 58 -13.22 -1.56 -21.74
N ALA A 59 -11.95 -1.81 -21.41
CA ALA A 59 -10.97 -2.32 -22.37
C ALA A 59 -11.28 -3.75 -22.84
N VAL A 60 -11.79 -4.62 -21.96
CA VAL A 60 -12.29 -5.95 -22.33
C VAL A 60 -13.43 -5.82 -23.35
N ALA A 61 -14.42 -4.97 -23.05
CA ALA A 61 -15.60 -4.79 -23.88
C ALA A 61 -15.30 -4.13 -25.24
N GLU A 62 -14.49 -3.08 -25.27
CA GLU A 62 -14.26 -2.27 -26.48
C GLU A 62 -13.04 -2.70 -27.30
N LEU A 63 -12.04 -3.33 -26.67
CA LEU A 63 -10.76 -3.67 -27.31
C LEU A 63 -10.51 -5.19 -27.42
N GLY A 64 -11.39 -6.02 -26.86
CA GLY A 64 -11.29 -7.48 -26.93
C GLY A 64 -10.12 -8.06 -26.12
N VAL A 65 -9.68 -7.37 -25.06
CA VAL A 65 -8.61 -7.81 -24.15
C VAL A 65 -9.08 -8.99 -23.30
N GLN A 66 -8.18 -9.94 -23.04
CA GLN A 66 -8.41 -10.99 -22.04
C GLN A 66 -7.79 -10.55 -20.71
N ALA A 67 -8.63 -10.25 -19.71
CA ALA A 67 -8.18 -9.76 -18.41
C ALA A 67 -8.34 -10.81 -17.31
N VAL A 68 -7.34 -10.90 -16.43
CA VAL A 68 -7.40 -11.63 -15.15
C VAL A 68 -7.27 -10.62 -14.01
N TYR A 69 -8.15 -10.74 -13.02
CA TYR A 69 -8.18 -9.88 -11.84
C TYR A 69 -7.65 -10.63 -10.63
N ILE A 70 -6.68 -10.06 -9.92
CA ILE A 70 -6.10 -10.65 -8.72
C ILE A 70 -6.37 -9.73 -7.52
N GLU A 71 -7.16 -10.25 -6.59
CA GLU A 71 -7.35 -9.69 -5.26
C GLU A 71 -6.57 -10.55 -4.27
N HIS A 72 -5.58 -9.95 -3.61
CA HIS A 72 -4.83 -10.64 -2.58
C HIS A 72 -5.25 -10.13 -1.18
N LYS A 73 -5.17 -11.02 -0.19
CA LYS A 73 -5.55 -10.69 1.19
C LYS A 73 -4.36 -10.29 2.04
N ARG A 74 -3.14 -10.61 1.59
CA ARG A 74 -1.91 -10.58 2.38
C ARG A 74 -0.71 -10.12 1.55
N ASN A 75 0.34 -9.68 2.22
CA ASN A 75 1.57 -9.23 1.54
C ASN A 75 2.35 -10.40 0.92
N LEU A 76 2.38 -11.56 1.59
CA LEU A 76 2.90 -12.80 1.00
C LEU A 76 2.17 -13.16 -0.31
N ASP A 77 0.84 -13.09 -0.26
CA ASP A 77 0.01 -13.38 -1.42
C ASP A 77 0.23 -12.36 -2.53
N LEU A 78 0.54 -11.09 -2.19
CA LEU A 78 0.87 -10.05 -3.16
C LEU A 78 2.15 -10.38 -3.93
N ASP A 79 3.22 -10.75 -3.21
CA ASP A 79 4.49 -11.10 -3.84
C ASP A 79 4.36 -12.35 -4.71
N HIS A 80 3.60 -13.35 -4.25
CA HIS A 80 3.27 -14.52 -5.05
C HIS A 80 2.48 -14.13 -6.31
N ALA A 81 1.37 -13.42 -6.16
CA ALA A 81 0.51 -12.97 -7.26
C ALA A 81 1.27 -12.17 -8.32
N VAL A 82 2.16 -11.27 -7.89
CA VAL A 82 2.98 -10.46 -8.77
C VAL A 82 3.98 -11.32 -9.56
N ASN A 83 4.63 -12.28 -8.91
CA ASN A 83 5.57 -13.17 -9.58
C ASN A 83 4.84 -14.16 -10.51
N GLU A 84 3.68 -14.68 -10.12
CA GLU A 84 2.84 -15.50 -10.99
C GLU A 84 2.36 -14.72 -12.22
N ALA A 85 1.91 -13.48 -12.03
CA ALA A 85 1.53 -12.61 -13.15
C ALA A 85 2.72 -12.37 -14.09
N ALA A 86 3.91 -12.12 -13.54
CA ALA A 86 5.14 -11.95 -14.33
C ALA A 86 5.54 -13.24 -15.07
N ALA A 87 5.34 -14.42 -14.48
CA ALA A 87 5.64 -15.72 -15.09
C ALA A 87 4.57 -16.21 -16.08
N SER A 88 3.34 -15.67 -16.01
CA SER A 88 2.24 -16.02 -16.91
C SER A 88 2.50 -15.59 -18.36
N ASP A 89 1.58 -15.89 -19.27
CA ASP A 89 1.62 -15.39 -20.66
C ASP A 89 1.01 -13.99 -20.83
N ALA A 90 0.70 -13.30 -19.73
CA ALA A 90 0.22 -11.91 -19.77
C ALA A 90 1.26 -10.97 -20.38
N GLN A 91 0.80 -10.11 -21.27
CA GLN A 91 1.62 -9.11 -21.97
C GLN A 91 1.61 -7.76 -21.24
N VAL A 92 0.53 -7.47 -20.51
CA VAL A 92 0.37 -6.26 -19.70
C VAL A 92 0.04 -6.63 -18.27
N ILE A 93 0.78 -6.08 -17.31
CA ILE A 93 0.56 -6.29 -15.88
C ILE A 93 0.33 -4.93 -15.22
N ILE A 94 -0.86 -4.73 -14.66
CA ILE A 94 -1.30 -3.48 -14.05
C ILE A 94 -1.39 -3.67 -12.54
N GLY A 95 -0.61 -2.90 -11.80
CA GLY A 95 -0.66 -2.80 -10.35
C GLY A 95 -1.46 -1.56 -9.96
N VAL A 96 -2.53 -1.74 -9.21
CA VAL A 96 -3.39 -0.66 -8.73
C VAL A 96 -2.96 -0.28 -7.32
N GLY A 97 -2.23 0.84 -7.21
CA GLY A 97 -1.74 1.39 -5.96
C GLY A 97 -0.21 1.48 -5.87
N PHE A 98 0.26 2.38 -5.02
CA PHE A 98 1.65 2.79 -4.95
C PHE A 98 2.59 1.67 -4.44
N ALA A 99 2.06 0.62 -3.79
CA ALA A 99 2.89 -0.48 -3.27
C ALA A 99 3.57 -1.29 -4.40
N PHE A 100 3.05 -1.20 -5.63
CA PHE A 100 3.65 -1.88 -6.79
C PHE A 100 4.88 -1.18 -7.35
N SER A 101 5.09 0.12 -7.09
CA SER A 101 6.13 0.92 -7.77
C SER A 101 7.51 0.26 -7.71
N GLY A 102 8.00 -0.05 -6.51
CA GLY A 102 9.32 -0.68 -6.36
C GLY A 102 9.41 -2.10 -6.92
N LYS A 103 8.33 -2.90 -6.80
CA LYS A 103 8.29 -4.28 -7.29
C LYS A 103 8.30 -4.32 -8.82
N PHE A 104 7.51 -3.47 -9.45
CA PHE A 104 7.39 -3.40 -10.91
C PHE A 104 8.63 -2.76 -11.54
N ASP A 105 9.31 -1.83 -10.87
CA ASP A 105 10.62 -1.34 -11.35
C ASP A 105 11.61 -2.50 -11.54
N HIS A 106 11.68 -3.41 -10.58
CA HIS A 106 12.59 -4.56 -10.66
C HIS A 106 12.14 -5.59 -11.70
N LEU A 107 10.83 -5.86 -11.79
CA LEU A 107 10.29 -6.85 -12.74
C LEU A 107 10.34 -6.35 -14.18
N ALA A 108 10.11 -5.06 -14.42
CA ALA A 108 10.21 -4.47 -15.74
C ALA A 108 11.61 -4.65 -16.34
N VAL A 109 12.66 -4.55 -15.52
CA VAL A 109 14.04 -4.84 -15.95
C VAL A 109 14.25 -6.33 -16.27
N ARG A 110 13.63 -7.25 -15.52
CA ARG A 110 13.77 -8.70 -15.72
C ARG A 110 12.93 -9.26 -16.87
N HIS A 111 11.84 -8.57 -17.23
CA HIS A 111 10.88 -8.98 -18.26
C HIS A 111 10.70 -7.88 -19.31
N PRO A 112 11.71 -7.62 -20.16
CA PRO A 112 11.68 -6.54 -21.15
C PRO A 112 10.61 -6.73 -22.24
N ASP A 113 10.12 -7.96 -22.43
CA ASP A 113 9.05 -8.36 -23.34
C ASP A 113 7.65 -7.97 -22.82
N LYS A 114 7.50 -7.75 -21.52
CA LYS A 114 6.23 -7.40 -20.86
C LYS A 114 6.11 -5.91 -20.62
N LYS A 115 4.87 -5.43 -20.57
CA LYS A 115 4.55 -4.05 -20.18
C LYS A 115 4.00 -4.02 -18.76
N PHE A 116 4.52 -3.11 -17.95
CA PHE A 116 4.10 -2.89 -16.57
C PHE A 116 3.41 -1.53 -16.46
N VAL A 117 2.36 -1.46 -15.65
CA VAL A 117 1.63 -0.23 -15.37
C VAL A 117 1.42 -0.13 -13.87
N VAL A 118 1.64 1.04 -13.29
CA VAL A 118 1.35 1.30 -11.88
C VAL A 118 0.41 2.50 -11.79
N VAL A 119 -0.80 2.28 -11.27
CA VAL A 119 -1.70 3.36 -10.85
C VAL A 119 -1.20 3.90 -9.52
N ASP A 120 -1.10 5.23 -9.37
CA ASP A 120 -0.51 5.91 -8.21
C ASP A 120 0.95 5.58 -7.99
N TYR A 121 1.73 5.67 -9.06
CA TYR A 121 3.17 5.41 -8.98
C TYR A 121 3.88 6.35 -7.99
N SER A 122 4.60 5.76 -7.02
CA SER A 122 5.50 6.48 -6.12
C SER A 122 6.71 6.98 -6.89
N VAL A 123 6.72 8.28 -7.17
CA VAL A 123 7.82 8.97 -7.82
C VAL A 123 9.08 8.85 -6.96
N LYS A 124 10.15 8.28 -7.54
CA LYS A 124 11.43 8.11 -6.88
C LYS A 124 12.37 9.24 -7.23
N PHE A 125 13.17 9.63 -6.24
CA PHE A 125 14.27 10.55 -6.43
C PHE A 125 15.57 9.82 -6.12
N ASP A 126 16.61 10.10 -6.89
CA ASP A 126 17.95 9.63 -6.59
C ASP A 126 18.48 10.33 -5.33
N GLU A 127 19.64 9.88 -4.85
CA GLU A 127 20.28 10.46 -3.66
C GLU A 127 20.69 11.94 -3.79
N ARG A 128 20.61 12.51 -5.01
CA ARG A 128 20.88 13.91 -5.33
C ARG A 128 19.60 14.72 -5.49
N GLY A 129 18.43 14.09 -5.31
CA GLY A 129 17.12 14.71 -5.46
C GLY A 129 16.64 14.81 -6.91
N ASN A 130 17.32 14.19 -7.88
CA ASN A 130 16.84 14.14 -9.26
C ASN A 130 15.78 13.06 -9.42
N LEU A 131 14.81 13.30 -10.28
CA LEU A 131 13.81 12.31 -10.65
C LEU A 131 14.46 11.04 -11.20
N SER A 132 14.18 9.90 -10.58
CA SER A 132 14.55 8.59 -11.12
C SER A 132 13.44 8.12 -12.06
N ALA A 133 13.76 8.06 -13.36
CA ALA A 133 12.81 7.65 -14.38
C ALA A 133 12.46 6.16 -14.26
N PRO A 134 11.18 5.77 -14.41
CA PRO A 134 10.80 4.36 -14.50
C PRO A 134 11.47 3.65 -15.69
N PRO A 135 11.62 2.31 -15.64
CA PRO A 135 12.04 1.52 -16.80
C PRO A 135 11.18 1.80 -18.05
N PRO A 136 11.74 1.67 -19.27
CA PRO A 136 11.05 2.07 -20.52
C PRO A 136 9.81 1.23 -20.85
N ASN A 137 9.71 0.02 -20.29
CA ASN A 137 8.54 -0.85 -20.38
C ASN A 137 7.59 -0.75 -19.16
N LEU A 138 7.79 0.26 -18.29
CA LEU A 138 6.92 0.57 -17.16
C LEU A 138 6.28 1.94 -17.36
N ALA A 139 4.94 2.01 -17.29
CA ALA A 139 4.19 3.27 -17.23
C ALA A 139 3.77 3.56 -15.79
N GLY A 140 4.30 4.63 -15.21
CA GLY A 140 3.88 5.12 -13.89
C GLY A 140 2.81 6.19 -14.04
N LEU A 141 1.57 5.89 -13.65
CA LEU A 141 0.47 6.85 -13.67
C LEU A 141 0.47 7.64 -12.37
N THR A 142 0.56 8.96 -12.48
CA THR A 142 0.46 9.87 -11.34
C THR A 142 -0.64 10.89 -11.62
N PHE A 143 -1.26 11.41 -10.57
CA PHE A 143 -2.33 12.40 -10.70
C PHE A 143 -1.92 13.69 -10.00
N LYS A 144 -2.58 14.80 -10.32
CA LYS A 144 -2.43 16.05 -9.58
C LYS A 144 -3.61 16.25 -8.65
N GLU A 145 -3.68 15.42 -7.62
CA GLU A 145 -4.82 15.36 -6.70
C GLU A 145 -5.05 16.69 -5.97
N GLU A 146 -3.98 17.47 -5.77
CA GLU A 146 -4.03 18.82 -5.23
C GLU A 146 -4.90 19.75 -6.11
N GLU A 147 -4.81 19.65 -7.44
CA GLU A 147 -5.55 20.54 -8.35
C GLU A 147 -7.07 20.30 -8.23
N GLY A 148 -7.51 19.04 -8.27
CA GLY A 148 -8.92 18.69 -8.05
C GLY A 148 -9.38 18.97 -6.62
N SER A 149 -8.51 18.71 -5.64
CA SER A 149 -8.82 18.98 -4.22
C SER A 149 -8.99 20.48 -3.94
N CYS A 150 -8.26 21.34 -4.65
CA CYS A 150 -8.42 22.79 -4.60
C CYS A 150 -9.85 23.21 -4.97
N LEU A 151 -10.42 22.63 -6.03
CA LEU A 151 -11.77 22.94 -6.46
C LEU A 151 -12.81 22.54 -5.40
N VAL A 152 -12.72 21.32 -4.86
CA VAL A 152 -13.68 20.88 -3.83
C VAL A 152 -13.47 21.57 -2.48
N GLY A 153 -12.25 22.04 -2.18
CA GLY A 153 -11.96 22.90 -1.03
C GLY A 153 -12.63 24.25 -1.13
N ALA A 154 -12.60 24.87 -2.31
CA ALA A 154 -13.32 26.11 -2.59
C ALA A 154 -14.85 25.90 -2.46
N ILE A 155 -15.39 24.81 -3.01
CA ILE A 155 -16.81 24.45 -2.88
C ILE A 155 -17.19 24.30 -1.39
N ALA A 156 -16.40 23.56 -0.62
CA ALA A 156 -16.63 23.34 0.82
C ALA A 156 -16.65 24.65 1.60
N ALA A 157 -15.65 25.51 1.37
CA ALA A 157 -15.53 26.79 2.06
C ALA A 157 -16.67 27.74 1.70
N LEU A 158 -17.06 27.84 0.43
CA LEU A 158 -18.18 28.68 -0.01
C LEU A 158 -19.53 28.16 0.53
N LYS A 159 -19.68 26.83 0.64
CA LYS A 159 -20.91 26.22 1.17
C LYS A 159 -21.02 26.27 2.69
N SER A 160 -19.90 26.25 3.41
CA SER A 160 -19.86 26.22 4.88
C SER A 160 -20.56 27.45 5.48
N GLN A 161 -21.41 27.20 6.47
CA GLN A 161 -22.10 28.19 7.29
C GLN A 161 -21.37 28.44 8.61
N THR A 162 -20.68 27.44 9.15
CA THR A 162 -19.97 27.56 10.44
C THR A 162 -18.57 28.16 10.32
N GLY A 163 -18.04 28.25 9.10
CA GLY A 163 -16.65 28.63 8.86
C GLY A 163 -15.65 27.54 9.30
N LYS A 164 -16.12 26.32 9.56
CA LYS A 164 -15.30 25.17 9.94
C LYS A 164 -15.58 24.01 8.99
N ILE A 165 -14.53 23.46 8.39
CA ILE A 165 -14.61 22.29 7.51
C ILE A 165 -13.59 21.24 7.94
N GLY A 166 -13.80 19.99 7.53
CA GLY A 166 -12.94 18.86 7.88
C GLY A 166 -12.30 18.18 6.68
N PHE A 167 -11.17 17.52 6.92
CA PHE A 167 -10.52 16.61 5.98
C PHE A 167 -10.18 15.29 6.69
N ILE A 168 -10.53 14.17 6.08
CA ILE A 168 -10.20 12.82 6.56
C ILE A 168 -9.31 12.14 5.53
N GLY A 169 -8.02 12.02 5.85
CA GLY A 169 -7.11 11.19 5.07
C GLY A 169 -7.24 9.72 5.49
N GLY A 170 -7.00 8.79 4.56
CA GLY A 170 -6.80 7.38 4.90
C GLY A 170 -5.45 7.22 5.58
N MET A 171 -4.49 6.69 4.84
CA MET A 171 -3.10 6.62 5.29
C MET A 171 -2.40 7.98 5.15
N ASP A 172 -1.62 8.38 6.16
CA ASP A 172 -0.72 9.54 6.08
C ASP A 172 0.46 9.24 5.13
N SER A 173 0.25 9.54 3.85
CA SER A 173 1.24 9.44 2.77
C SER A 173 1.27 10.72 1.95
N PRO A 174 2.31 11.00 1.16
CA PRO A 174 2.36 12.19 0.31
C PRO A 174 1.22 12.30 -0.68
N ILE A 175 0.74 11.18 -1.23
CA ILE A 175 -0.43 11.19 -2.12
C ILE A 175 -1.62 11.80 -1.35
N ILE A 176 -1.93 11.31 -0.15
CA ILE A 176 -3.03 11.85 0.66
C ILE A 176 -2.74 13.28 1.16
N ARG A 177 -1.48 13.64 1.41
CA ARG A 177 -1.10 15.02 1.74
C ARG A 177 -1.31 15.99 0.58
N LYS A 178 -1.18 15.56 -0.68
CA LYS A 178 -1.53 16.39 -1.85
C LYS A 178 -3.02 16.71 -1.86
N PHE A 179 -3.87 15.73 -1.57
CA PHE A 179 -5.31 15.95 -1.39
C PHE A 179 -5.59 17.00 -0.29
N GLN A 180 -4.96 16.84 0.88
CA GLN A 180 -5.10 17.82 1.97
C GLN A 180 -4.62 19.22 1.55
N ALA A 181 -3.43 19.30 0.94
CA ALA A 181 -2.80 20.56 0.54
C ALA A 181 -3.68 21.35 -0.44
N GLY A 182 -4.19 20.66 -1.46
CA GLY A 182 -5.13 21.25 -2.42
C GLY A 182 -6.41 21.72 -1.73
N TYR A 183 -7.03 20.86 -0.91
CA TYR A 183 -8.25 21.20 -0.18
C TYR A 183 -8.09 22.46 0.68
N GLU A 184 -6.98 22.57 1.41
CA GLU A 184 -6.67 23.75 2.21
C GLU A 184 -6.41 24.99 1.36
N ALA A 185 -5.66 24.86 0.27
CA ALA A 185 -5.33 25.96 -0.63
C ALA A 185 -6.59 26.56 -1.26
N GLY A 186 -7.46 25.70 -1.82
CA GLY A 186 -8.71 26.14 -2.44
C GLY A 186 -9.69 26.76 -1.45
N ALA A 187 -9.85 26.16 -0.27
CA ALA A 187 -10.69 26.71 0.78
C ALA A 187 -10.23 28.11 1.23
N LYS A 188 -8.92 28.29 1.43
CA LYS A 188 -8.33 29.57 1.83
C LYS A 188 -8.33 30.61 0.71
N ALA A 189 -8.25 30.19 -0.55
CA ALA A 189 -8.28 31.10 -1.70
C ALA A 189 -9.61 31.86 -1.81
N VAL A 190 -10.73 31.20 -1.47
CA VAL A 190 -12.07 31.82 -1.52
C VAL A 190 -12.57 32.33 -0.16
N ARG A 191 -12.03 31.82 0.95
CA ARG A 191 -12.36 32.26 2.30
C ARG A 191 -11.13 32.17 3.22
N PRO A 192 -10.27 33.20 3.27
CA PRO A 192 -9.01 33.17 4.04
C PRO A 192 -9.16 32.83 5.53
N GLY A 193 -10.29 33.19 6.16
CA GLY A 193 -10.58 32.92 7.57
C GLY A 193 -11.17 31.54 7.89
N ILE A 194 -11.32 30.65 6.90
CA ILE A 194 -11.88 29.30 7.11
C ILE A 194 -10.98 28.47 8.03
N ARG A 195 -11.59 27.74 8.98
CA ARG A 195 -10.88 26.80 9.84
C ARG A 195 -11.01 25.38 9.30
N ILE A 196 -9.88 24.70 9.17
CA ILE A 196 -9.81 23.36 8.57
C ILE A 196 -9.24 22.41 9.61
N HIS A 197 -9.96 21.33 9.92
CA HIS A 197 -9.46 20.27 10.79
C HIS A 197 -9.17 19.02 9.97
N SER A 198 -7.90 18.62 9.95
CA SER A 198 -7.43 17.46 9.20
C SER A 198 -7.06 16.34 10.15
N GLN A 199 -7.52 15.12 9.88
CA GLN A 199 -7.12 13.93 10.62
C GLN A 199 -6.96 12.75 9.67
N TYR A 200 -5.90 11.96 9.88
CA TYR A 200 -5.65 10.73 9.14
C TYR A 200 -6.16 9.51 9.92
N ALA A 201 -6.70 8.54 9.20
CA ALA A 201 -7.16 7.28 9.77
C ALA A 201 -6.00 6.38 10.19
N GLY A 202 -4.78 6.59 9.74
CA GLY A 202 -3.60 5.87 10.22
C GLY A 202 -2.39 6.15 9.35
N ILE A 203 -1.35 5.34 9.51
CA ILE A 203 -0.10 5.45 8.73
C ILE A 203 0.21 4.17 7.95
N THR A 204 -0.75 3.24 7.90
CA THR A 204 -0.63 1.91 7.32
C THR A 204 -1.74 1.70 6.28
N GLY A 205 -1.62 0.69 5.43
CA GLY A 205 -2.67 0.33 4.47
C GLY A 205 -4.04 0.03 5.08
N GLN A 206 -4.10 -0.39 6.35
CA GLN A 206 -5.36 -0.60 7.08
C GLN A 206 -6.18 0.69 7.22
N ALA A 207 -5.54 1.85 7.14
CA ALA A 207 -6.20 3.14 7.20
C ALA A 207 -7.17 3.40 6.03
N PHE A 208 -7.11 2.61 4.95
CA PHE A 208 -8.05 2.66 3.84
C PHE A 208 -9.22 1.66 3.98
N ARG A 209 -9.25 0.84 5.04
CA ARG A 209 -10.19 -0.29 5.23
C ARG A 209 -10.88 -0.29 6.61
N ASP A 210 -11.03 0.88 7.24
CA ASP A 210 -11.65 1.00 8.57
C ASP A 210 -12.81 2.03 8.59
N PRO A 211 -13.99 1.69 8.02
CA PRO A 211 -15.17 2.55 8.06
C PRO A 211 -15.58 2.96 9.48
N GLN A 212 -15.30 2.13 10.48
CA GLN A 212 -15.64 2.44 11.87
C GLN A 212 -14.78 3.59 12.41
N LYS A 213 -13.49 3.61 12.10
CA LYS A 213 -12.57 4.71 12.43
C LYS A 213 -12.92 5.97 11.65
N GLY A 214 -13.24 5.85 10.35
CA GLY A 214 -13.74 6.96 9.54
C GLY A 214 -14.96 7.63 10.17
N TYR A 215 -15.93 6.85 10.62
CA TYR A 215 -17.10 7.36 11.34
C TYR A 215 -16.74 8.07 12.65
N ARG A 216 -15.87 7.47 13.48
CA ARG A 216 -15.45 8.08 14.76
C ARG A 216 -14.76 9.43 14.55
N ILE A 217 -13.94 9.55 13.51
CA ILE A 217 -13.27 10.80 13.13
C ILE A 217 -14.31 11.82 12.65
N ALA A 218 -15.15 11.46 11.68
CA ALA A 218 -16.18 12.34 11.12
C ALA A 218 -17.17 12.85 12.18
N ALA A 219 -17.69 11.94 13.02
CA ALA A 219 -18.63 12.29 14.09
C ALA A 219 -18.01 13.28 15.09
N ARG A 220 -16.71 13.15 15.39
CA ARG A 220 -15.98 14.10 16.25
C ARG A 220 -15.84 15.47 15.58
N MET A 221 -15.47 15.50 14.29
CA MET A 221 -15.37 16.74 13.51
C MET A 221 -16.69 17.50 13.45
N TYR A 222 -17.78 16.79 13.13
CA TYR A 222 -19.13 17.38 13.10
C TYR A 222 -19.56 17.89 14.48
N LYS A 223 -19.30 17.13 15.56
CA LYS A 223 -19.56 17.60 16.95
C LYS A 223 -18.75 18.85 17.31
N ASN A 224 -17.55 19.01 16.75
CA ASN A 224 -16.69 20.18 16.93
C ASN A 224 -17.04 21.37 16.00
N GLY A 225 -18.14 21.24 15.24
CA GLY A 225 -18.74 22.32 14.47
C GLY A 225 -18.33 22.35 12.99
N ALA A 226 -17.61 21.36 12.48
CA ALA A 226 -17.48 21.21 11.03
C ALA A 226 -18.86 20.97 10.40
N ASP A 227 -19.13 21.52 9.22
CA ASP A 227 -20.40 21.31 8.51
C ASP A 227 -20.24 20.68 7.12
N VAL A 228 -19.03 20.73 6.57
CA VAL A 228 -18.59 19.99 5.37
C VAL A 228 -17.31 19.23 5.69
N ILE A 229 -17.25 17.93 5.38
CA ILE A 229 -16.04 17.12 5.52
C ILE A 229 -15.72 16.44 4.19
N TYR A 230 -14.47 16.52 3.77
CA TYR A 230 -13.93 15.80 2.62
C TYR A 230 -13.12 14.58 3.08
N HIS A 231 -13.23 13.43 2.39
CA HIS A 231 -12.34 12.30 2.65
C HIS A 231 -11.49 11.93 1.44
N ALA A 232 -10.24 11.52 1.68
CA ALA A 232 -9.36 10.85 0.73
C ALA A 232 -8.86 9.56 1.41
N ALA A 233 -9.77 8.59 1.56
CA ALA A 233 -9.62 7.51 2.55
C ALA A 233 -10.11 6.13 2.10
N GLY A 234 -10.36 5.91 0.81
CA GLY A 234 -10.88 4.62 0.31
C GLY A 234 -12.14 4.18 1.06
N GLU A 235 -12.25 2.89 1.38
CA GLU A 235 -13.39 2.29 2.09
C GLU A 235 -13.63 2.92 3.47
N THR A 236 -12.59 3.39 4.17
CA THR A 236 -12.73 4.16 5.42
C THR A 236 -13.67 5.38 5.26
N GLY A 237 -13.73 5.95 4.06
CA GLY A 237 -14.66 7.02 3.67
C GLY A 237 -16.13 6.70 3.86
N ALA A 238 -16.53 5.42 3.76
CA ALA A 238 -17.91 4.98 4.02
C ALA A 238 -18.38 5.38 5.43
N GLY A 239 -17.46 5.45 6.39
CA GLY A 239 -17.72 5.95 7.73
C GLY A 239 -18.15 7.42 7.78
N LEU A 240 -17.58 8.26 6.92
CA LEU A 240 -17.98 9.67 6.78
C LEU A 240 -19.40 9.76 6.23
N PHE A 241 -19.73 9.01 5.16
CA PHE A 241 -21.08 9.01 4.60
C PHE A 241 -22.14 8.57 5.62
N ARG A 242 -21.83 7.57 6.44
CA ARG A 242 -22.69 7.18 7.57
C ARG A 242 -22.89 8.33 8.55
N ALA A 243 -21.82 8.98 9.00
CA ALA A 243 -21.91 10.10 9.93
C ALA A 243 -22.69 11.29 9.33
N ALA A 244 -22.50 11.60 8.05
CA ALA A 244 -23.19 12.68 7.36
C ALA A 244 -24.71 12.46 7.32
N ARG A 245 -25.17 11.22 7.07
CA ARG A 245 -26.60 10.84 7.13
C ARG A 245 -27.15 11.01 8.54
N GLU A 246 -26.52 10.40 9.54
CA GLU A 246 -26.99 10.40 10.93
C GLU A 246 -26.99 11.80 11.55
N MET A 247 -26.02 12.63 11.20
CA MET A 247 -25.84 13.96 11.79
C MET A 247 -26.39 15.10 10.93
N ASN A 248 -27.05 14.79 9.80
CA ASN A 248 -27.64 15.80 8.91
C ASN A 248 -26.60 16.83 8.42
N ARG A 249 -25.40 16.38 8.04
CA ARG A 249 -24.27 17.21 7.58
C ARG A 249 -23.82 16.86 6.17
N LEU A 250 -22.95 17.69 5.57
CA LEU A 250 -22.46 17.52 4.22
C LEU A 250 -21.11 16.77 4.19
N ALA A 251 -20.96 15.90 3.21
CA ALA A 251 -19.73 15.19 2.91
C ALA A 251 -19.27 15.49 1.47
N ILE A 252 -17.99 15.32 1.20
CA ILE A 252 -17.41 15.34 -0.14
C ILE A 252 -16.73 13.99 -0.36
N GLY A 253 -17.08 13.32 -1.46
CA GLY A 253 -16.50 12.04 -1.88
C GLY A 253 -15.20 12.21 -2.69
N VAL A 254 -14.64 11.08 -3.12
CA VAL A 254 -13.39 11.02 -3.88
C VAL A 254 -13.38 9.86 -4.88
N ASP A 255 -12.46 9.94 -5.84
CA ASP A 255 -12.17 9.00 -6.93
C ASP A 255 -13.30 8.93 -7.98
N ILE A 256 -14.51 8.58 -7.57
CA ILE A 256 -15.70 8.47 -8.43
C ILE A 256 -16.85 9.36 -7.92
N ASP A 257 -17.97 9.40 -8.65
CA ASP A 257 -19.19 10.03 -8.12
C ASP A 257 -19.81 9.17 -7.02
N GLN A 258 -19.56 9.56 -5.76
CA GLN A 258 -20.07 8.87 -4.58
C GLN A 258 -21.42 9.42 -4.08
N SER A 259 -22.14 10.20 -4.89
CA SER A 259 -23.42 10.83 -4.50
C SER A 259 -24.46 9.84 -3.96
N ALA A 260 -24.47 8.61 -4.50
CA ALA A 260 -25.34 7.53 -4.05
C ALA A 260 -25.04 7.02 -2.63
N GLN A 261 -23.82 7.23 -2.11
CA GLN A 261 -23.45 6.77 -0.77
C GLN A 261 -24.24 7.50 0.31
N ALA A 262 -24.50 8.80 0.16
CA ALA A 262 -25.37 9.53 1.09
C ALA A 262 -26.23 10.55 0.32
N PRO A 263 -27.36 10.11 -0.28
CA PRO A 263 -28.19 10.95 -1.11
C PRO A 263 -28.61 12.24 -0.41
N GLY A 264 -28.41 13.38 -1.08
CA GLY A 264 -28.68 14.72 -0.52
C GLY A 264 -27.69 15.22 0.54
N ARG A 265 -26.66 14.42 0.87
CA ARG A 265 -25.59 14.78 1.83
C ARG A 265 -24.21 14.86 1.19
N VAL A 266 -23.99 14.17 0.07
CA VAL A 266 -22.77 14.31 -0.71
C VAL A 266 -22.86 15.60 -1.53
N LEU A 267 -22.07 16.61 -1.15
CA LEU A 267 -22.02 17.93 -1.78
C LEU A 267 -21.44 17.83 -3.21
N THR A 268 -20.36 17.07 -3.36
CA THR A 268 -19.68 16.73 -4.63
C THR A 268 -18.73 15.58 -4.35
N SER A 269 -18.04 15.08 -5.37
CA SER A 269 -16.90 14.18 -5.24
C SER A 269 -15.74 14.74 -6.05
N MET A 270 -14.52 14.69 -5.50
CA MET A 270 -13.30 14.98 -6.25
C MET A 270 -12.99 13.76 -7.12
N LEU A 271 -13.11 13.92 -8.44
CA LEU A 271 -12.92 12.83 -9.37
C LEU A 271 -11.44 12.60 -9.63
N LYS A 272 -11.06 11.32 -9.72
CA LYS A 272 -9.76 10.85 -10.18
C LYS A 272 -10.02 9.85 -11.30
N ASN A 273 -9.74 10.23 -12.54
CA ASN A 273 -10.10 9.52 -13.77
C ASN A 273 -9.18 8.32 -14.01
N ILE A 274 -9.18 7.37 -13.08
CA ILE A 274 -8.34 6.16 -13.10
C ILE A 274 -8.84 5.19 -14.16
N ASP A 275 -10.16 5.05 -14.28
CA ASP A 275 -10.82 4.27 -15.31
C ASP A 275 -10.37 4.69 -16.72
N GLY A 276 -10.40 5.99 -17.01
CA GLY A 276 -9.88 6.53 -18.28
C GLY A 276 -8.39 6.26 -18.46
N ALA A 277 -7.58 6.48 -17.43
CA ALA A 277 -6.13 6.27 -17.51
C ALA A 277 -5.75 4.79 -17.75
N VAL A 278 -6.43 3.86 -17.09
CA VAL A 278 -6.24 2.41 -17.29
C VAL A 278 -6.67 2.02 -18.70
N PHE A 279 -7.84 2.46 -19.14
CA PHE A 279 -8.34 2.20 -20.49
C PHE A 279 -7.37 2.69 -21.57
N ASP A 280 -6.90 3.94 -21.45
CA ASP A 280 -6.00 4.56 -22.43
C ASP A 280 -4.65 3.84 -22.52
N VAL A 281 -4.10 3.40 -21.38
CA VAL A 281 -2.85 2.62 -21.37
C VAL A 281 -3.05 1.25 -22.02
N VAL A 282 -4.13 0.54 -21.69
CA VAL A 282 -4.43 -0.77 -22.31
C VAL A 282 -4.66 -0.60 -23.81
N GLN A 283 -5.37 0.46 -24.22
CA GLN A 283 -5.54 0.81 -25.63
C GLN A 283 -4.21 1.07 -26.33
N SER A 284 -3.27 1.76 -25.68
CA SER A 284 -1.93 1.98 -26.24
C SER A 284 -1.17 0.66 -26.44
N CYS A 285 -1.33 -0.31 -25.54
CA CYS A 285 -0.76 -1.66 -25.68
C CYS A 285 -1.37 -2.41 -26.87
N VAL A 286 -2.71 -2.43 -26.99
CA VAL A 286 -3.42 -3.09 -28.10
C VAL A 286 -2.99 -2.49 -29.45
N ARG A 287 -2.77 -1.17 -29.51
CA ARG A 287 -2.35 -0.46 -30.73
C ARG A 287 -0.86 -0.54 -31.02
N GLY A 288 -0.05 -1.16 -30.16
CA GLY A 288 1.41 -1.21 -30.32
C GLY A 288 2.13 0.12 -30.05
N ASN A 289 1.44 1.10 -29.48
CA ASN A 289 1.96 2.46 -29.22
C ASN A 289 2.24 2.71 -27.73
N PHE A 290 2.45 1.65 -26.94
CA PHE A 290 2.76 1.79 -25.53
C PHE A 290 4.08 2.55 -25.33
N SER A 291 4.03 3.57 -24.48
CA SER A 291 5.20 4.30 -23.99
C SER A 291 5.28 4.18 -22.46
N GLY A 292 6.42 3.74 -21.95
CA GLY A 292 6.73 3.82 -20.52
C GLY A 292 7.05 5.24 -20.05
N GLY A 293 7.57 5.34 -18.83
CA GLY A 293 7.82 6.60 -18.15
C GLY A 293 6.62 7.08 -17.32
N LEU A 294 6.72 8.31 -16.80
CA LEU A 294 5.66 8.90 -15.97
C LEU A 294 4.59 9.57 -16.83
N LYS A 295 3.33 9.29 -16.51
CA LYS A 295 2.16 9.97 -17.09
C LYS A 295 1.44 10.71 -15.96
N THR A 296 1.55 12.03 -15.94
CA THR A 296 0.95 12.89 -14.91
C THR A 296 -0.35 13.50 -15.40
N LEU A 297 -1.44 13.26 -14.66
CA LEU A 297 -2.80 13.60 -15.07
C LEU A 297 -3.41 14.62 -14.09
N GLY A 298 -3.54 15.88 -14.51
CA GLY A 298 -4.16 16.96 -13.74
C GLY A 298 -5.48 17.45 -14.32
N LEU A 299 -5.90 18.67 -13.96
CA LEU A 299 -7.11 19.29 -14.50
C LEU A 299 -7.01 19.52 -16.01
N LYS A 300 -5.81 19.87 -16.49
CA LYS A 300 -5.54 20.10 -17.91
C LYS A 300 -5.67 18.82 -18.74
N GLU A 301 -5.26 17.69 -18.18
CA GLU A 301 -5.33 16.38 -18.81
C GLU A 301 -6.66 15.66 -18.54
N HIS A 302 -7.62 16.30 -17.87
CA HIS A 302 -8.87 15.69 -17.39
C HIS A 302 -8.63 14.44 -16.51
N GLY A 303 -7.49 14.39 -15.82
CA GLY A 303 -7.12 13.36 -14.87
C GLY A 303 -7.80 13.49 -13.52
N VAL A 304 -8.12 14.73 -13.14
CA VAL A 304 -8.86 15.05 -11.91
C VAL A 304 -9.96 16.06 -12.21
N GLY A 305 -10.93 16.17 -11.31
CA GLY A 305 -12.02 17.13 -11.43
C GLY A 305 -12.97 17.09 -10.24
N PHE A 306 -14.20 17.54 -10.45
CA PHE A 306 -15.26 17.43 -9.45
C PHE A 306 -16.60 17.12 -10.10
N VAL A 307 -17.49 16.48 -9.36
CA VAL A 307 -18.85 16.18 -9.82
C VAL A 307 -19.72 17.44 -9.77
N TYR A 308 -20.36 17.77 -10.89
CA TYR A 308 -21.49 18.70 -10.95
C TYR A 308 -22.52 18.18 -11.94
N ASN A 309 -23.61 17.60 -11.41
CA ASN A 309 -24.66 16.95 -12.19
C ASN A 309 -26.03 17.12 -11.50
N ASP A 310 -27.06 16.47 -12.05
CA ASP A 310 -28.43 16.57 -11.53
C ASP A 310 -28.60 16.12 -10.07
N GLN A 311 -27.72 15.26 -9.57
CA GLN A 311 -27.77 14.72 -8.22
C GLN A 311 -27.30 15.73 -7.17
N ASN A 312 -26.32 16.58 -7.50
CA ASN A 312 -25.70 17.49 -6.54
C ASN A 312 -25.82 18.99 -6.89
N LYS A 313 -26.27 19.37 -8.08
CA LYS A 313 -26.48 20.78 -8.47
C LYS A 313 -27.40 21.55 -7.53
N LYS A 314 -28.36 20.87 -6.88
CA LYS A 314 -29.23 21.51 -5.87
C LYS A 314 -28.50 21.90 -4.59
N LEU A 315 -27.37 21.24 -4.29
CA LEU A 315 -26.54 21.52 -3.13
C LEU A 315 -25.50 22.61 -3.40
N ILE A 316 -25.12 22.81 -4.67
CA ILE A 316 -24.13 23.80 -5.13
C ILE A 316 -24.85 24.88 -5.96
N PRO A 317 -25.16 26.05 -5.37
CA PRO A 317 -25.69 27.18 -6.13
C PRO A 317 -24.81 27.53 -7.34
N GLU A 318 -25.44 27.98 -8.42
CA GLU A 318 -24.76 28.35 -9.67
C GLU A 318 -23.65 29.39 -9.45
N SER A 319 -23.84 30.33 -8.52
CA SER A 319 -22.82 31.32 -8.15
C SER A 319 -21.57 30.71 -7.52
N ILE A 320 -21.68 29.58 -6.83
CA ILE A 320 -20.53 28.81 -6.33
C ILE A 320 -19.87 28.08 -7.51
N HIS A 321 -20.67 27.46 -8.37
CA HIS A 321 -20.15 26.72 -9.53
C HIS A 321 -19.30 27.62 -10.45
N GLN A 322 -19.80 28.82 -10.78
CA GLN A 322 -19.08 29.79 -11.62
C GLN A 322 -17.76 30.26 -10.99
N GLN A 323 -17.73 30.52 -9.67
CA GLN A 323 -16.50 30.88 -8.97
C GLN A 323 -15.45 29.76 -9.02
N VAL A 324 -15.89 28.51 -8.91
CA VAL A 324 -15.01 27.35 -8.95
C VAL A 324 -14.52 27.07 -10.37
N GLN A 325 -15.35 27.28 -11.40
CA GLN A 325 -14.91 27.22 -12.80
C GLN A 325 -13.86 28.29 -13.13
N ALA A 326 -14.03 29.51 -12.61
CA ALA A 326 -13.01 30.56 -12.75
C ALA A 326 -11.69 30.16 -12.05
N LEU A 327 -11.76 29.55 -10.86
CA LEU A 327 -10.59 29.01 -10.17
C LEU A 327 -9.91 27.89 -10.96
N GLN A 328 -10.68 26.96 -11.52
CA GLN A 328 -10.17 25.90 -12.39
C GLN A 328 -9.44 26.48 -13.61
N ALA A 329 -9.99 27.50 -14.26
CA ALA A 329 -9.35 28.15 -15.41
C ALA A 329 -7.98 28.75 -15.04
N LYS A 330 -7.86 29.36 -13.85
CA LYS A 330 -6.57 29.89 -13.34
C LYS A 330 -5.54 28.80 -13.06
N ILE A 331 -5.97 27.64 -12.57
CA ILE A 331 -5.08 26.50 -12.33
C ILE A 331 -4.61 25.91 -13.67
N VAL A 332 -5.53 25.70 -14.61
CA VAL A 332 -5.22 25.14 -15.94
C VAL A 332 -4.31 26.06 -16.76
N SER A 333 -4.48 27.38 -16.65
CA SER A 333 -3.62 28.36 -17.34
C SER A 333 -2.24 28.54 -16.68
N GLY A 334 -2.06 28.06 -15.44
CA GLY A 334 -0.85 28.27 -14.65
C GLY A 334 -0.80 29.62 -13.92
N GLU A 335 -1.85 30.44 -13.96
CA GLU A 335 -1.97 31.67 -13.15
C GLU A 335 -1.95 31.34 -11.65
N MET A 336 -2.49 30.18 -11.27
CA MET A 336 -2.44 29.66 -9.91
C MET A 336 -1.78 28.28 -9.86
N THR A 337 -0.64 28.19 -9.18
CA THR A 337 -0.02 26.90 -8.84
C THR A 337 -0.55 26.40 -7.51
N VAL A 338 -1.15 25.21 -7.50
CA VAL A 338 -1.64 24.58 -6.28
C VAL A 338 -0.49 23.88 -5.55
N PRO A 339 -0.34 24.06 -4.22
CA PRO A 339 0.71 23.40 -3.47
C PRO A 339 0.44 21.89 -3.31
N VAL A 340 1.51 21.09 -3.40
CA VAL A 340 1.49 19.63 -3.17
C VAL A 340 1.72 19.25 -1.69
N ALA A 341 1.97 20.24 -0.84
CA ALA A 341 2.12 20.07 0.61
C ALA A 341 1.44 21.25 1.33
N SER A 342 0.64 20.95 2.36
CA SER A 342 0.11 21.96 3.27
C SER A 342 1.30 22.65 3.92
N GLY A 343 1.46 23.96 3.72
CA GLY A 343 2.71 24.66 4.00
C GLY A 343 3.32 24.28 5.35
N HIS A 344 4.39 23.45 5.31
CA HIS A 344 5.51 23.28 6.23
C HIS A 344 6.42 22.13 5.72
N ARG A 345 7.59 22.54 5.20
CA ARG A 345 8.92 21.91 5.15
C ARG A 345 9.12 20.45 4.64
N THR A 346 10.02 20.35 3.66
CA THR A 346 10.78 19.16 3.23
C THR A 346 11.78 18.63 4.27
N VAL A 347 11.64 19.05 5.54
CA VAL A 347 12.60 18.87 6.64
C VAL A 347 11.80 18.59 7.91
N LEU A 348 11.90 17.38 8.45
CA LEU A 348 11.34 17.06 9.76
C LEU A 348 12.21 17.67 10.86
N SER A 349 11.60 18.48 11.72
CA SER A 349 12.16 18.84 13.02
C SER A 349 12.34 17.59 13.89
N ARG A 350 13.22 17.68 14.89
CA ARG A 350 13.41 16.60 15.87
C ARG A 350 12.11 16.23 16.60
N GLN A 351 11.21 17.19 16.80
CA GLN A 351 9.90 16.93 17.39
C GLN A 351 9.01 16.11 16.46
N GLU A 352 8.94 16.47 15.17
CA GLU A 352 8.15 15.71 14.19
C GLU A 352 8.66 14.28 13.99
N LEU A 353 9.98 14.06 14.11
CA LEU A 353 10.57 12.72 14.12
C LEU A 353 10.15 11.91 15.35
N ARG A 354 10.11 12.54 16.53
CA ARG A 354 9.60 11.90 17.75
C ARG A 354 8.11 11.60 17.65
N ASP A 355 7.33 12.49 17.04
CA ASP A 355 5.91 12.30 16.83
C ASP A 355 5.65 11.18 15.81
N LEU A 356 6.42 11.12 14.73
CA LEU A 356 6.41 10.00 13.77
C LEU A 356 6.76 8.69 14.45
N LEU A 357 7.87 8.65 15.20
CA LEU A 357 8.32 7.47 15.94
C LEU A 357 7.27 7.00 16.96
N THR A 358 6.60 7.94 17.62
CA THR A 358 5.52 7.64 18.59
C THR A 358 4.29 7.08 17.88
N ARG A 359 3.90 7.65 16.73
CA ARG A 359 2.80 7.11 15.91
C ARG A 359 3.11 5.70 15.40
N LEU A 360 4.32 5.48 14.86
CA LEU A 360 4.77 4.17 14.42
C LEU A 360 4.79 3.15 15.57
N GLN A 361 5.35 3.51 16.72
CA GLN A 361 5.37 2.63 17.89
C GLN A 361 3.94 2.25 18.32
N SER A 362 3.01 3.21 18.34
CA SER A 362 1.61 2.97 18.68
C SER A 362 0.90 2.04 17.69
N GLU A 363 1.07 2.25 16.38
CA GLU A 363 0.43 1.46 15.33
C GLU A 363 0.99 0.03 15.30
N ILE A 364 2.30 -0.14 15.43
CA ILE A 364 2.94 -1.47 15.52
C ILE A 364 2.47 -2.19 16.79
N GLN A 365 2.45 -1.50 17.94
CA GLN A 365 1.96 -2.09 19.19
C GLN A 365 0.49 -2.48 19.09
N THR A 366 -0.33 -1.66 18.44
CA THR A 366 -1.76 -1.94 18.22
C THR A 366 -1.94 -3.19 17.35
N ALA A 367 -1.17 -3.33 16.28
CA ALA A 367 -1.22 -4.49 15.41
C ALA A 367 -0.79 -5.77 16.15
N LEU A 368 0.31 -5.72 16.92
CA LEU A 368 0.76 -6.84 17.75
C LEU A 368 -0.28 -7.22 18.82
N ASN A 369 -0.85 -6.24 19.51
CA ASN A 369 -1.88 -6.47 20.53
C ASN A 369 -3.15 -7.06 19.93
N LYS A 370 -3.52 -6.67 18.71
CA LYS A 370 -4.66 -7.25 18.00
C LYS A 370 -4.41 -8.73 17.72
N LEU A 371 -3.28 -9.07 17.10
CA LEU A 371 -2.91 -10.46 16.83
C LEU A 371 -2.87 -11.28 18.12
N ASP A 372 -2.30 -10.72 19.20
CA ASP A 372 -2.25 -11.34 20.51
C ASP A 372 -3.64 -11.63 21.10
N ASN A 373 -4.56 -10.67 20.97
CA ASN A 373 -5.93 -10.82 21.44
C ASN A 373 -6.70 -11.89 20.64
N ASP A 374 -6.50 -11.95 19.32
CA ASP A 374 -7.12 -12.94 18.45
C ASP A 374 -6.61 -14.37 18.78
N LEU A 375 -5.31 -14.51 19.08
CA LEU A 375 -4.73 -15.76 19.61
C LEU A 375 -5.27 -16.11 20.99
N ARG A 376 -5.37 -15.15 21.91
CA ARG A 376 -5.94 -15.37 23.24
C ARG A 376 -7.39 -15.84 23.17
N HIS A 377 -8.16 -15.27 22.26
CA HIS A 377 -9.54 -15.71 22.01
C HIS A 377 -9.56 -17.15 21.48
N SER A 378 -8.71 -17.45 20.49
CA SER A 378 -8.58 -18.80 19.93
C SER A 378 -8.21 -19.83 21.01
N ALA A 379 -7.27 -19.50 21.89
CA ALA A 379 -6.86 -20.36 23.01
C ALA A 379 -8.02 -20.65 23.98
N LYS A 380 -8.86 -19.63 24.26
CA LYS A 380 -10.06 -19.79 25.10
C LYS A 380 -11.11 -20.67 24.44
N VAL A 381 -11.30 -20.58 23.12
CA VAL A 381 -12.27 -21.40 22.38
C VAL A 381 -11.80 -22.86 22.27
N LEU A 382 -10.49 -23.08 22.23
CA LEU A 382 -9.87 -24.41 22.23
C LEU A 382 -9.80 -25.05 23.63
N ALA A 383 -10.08 -24.30 24.70
CA ALA A 383 -9.99 -24.82 26.06
C ALA A 383 -10.94 -26.02 26.29
N GLY A 384 -10.40 -27.11 26.83
CA GLY A 384 -11.15 -28.35 27.04
C GLY A 384 -11.65 -29.03 25.75
N ARG A 385 -11.00 -28.75 24.61
CA ARG A 385 -11.25 -29.40 23.32
C ARG A 385 -9.97 -30.06 22.81
N ASP A 386 -10.14 -30.99 21.88
CA ASP A 386 -9.00 -31.58 21.19
C ASP A 386 -8.30 -30.51 20.34
N LEU A 387 -6.97 -30.48 20.41
CA LEU A 387 -6.14 -29.53 19.67
C LEU A 387 -5.93 -29.96 18.22
N GLN A 388 -6.32 -31.19 17.85
CA GLN A 388 -6.31 -31.70 16.48
C GLN A 388 -7.74 -31.73 15.89
N GLY A 389 -7.82 -32.07 14.59
CA GLY A 389 -9.11 -32.30 13.91
C GLY A 389 -9.82 -31.03 13.41
N ASP A 390 -11.02 -31.22 12.87
CA ASP A 390 -11.72 -30.18 12.10
C ASP A 390 -12.12 -28.95 12.93
N PHE A 391 -12.43 -29.13 14.22
CA PHE A 391 -12.76 -28.02 15.10
C PHE A 391 -11.56 -27.09 15.28
N ALA A 392 -10.40 -27.63 15.67
CA ALA A 392 -9.17 -26.85 15.84
C ALA A 392 -8.76 -26.18 14.53
N ARG A 393 -8.80 -26.91 13.40
CA ARG A 393 -8.55 -26.34 12.07
C ARG A 393 -9.53 -25.22 11.71
N GLY A 394 -10.79 -25.33 12.11
CA GLY A 394 -11.79 -24.27 11.93
C GLY A 394 -11.38 -22.96 12.63
N ILE A 395 -10.88 -23.06 13.87
CA ILE A 395 -10.37 -21.92 14.63
C ILE A 395 -9.12 -21.33 13.98
N LEU A 396 -8.15 -22.17 13.60
CA LEU A 396 -6.92 -21.75 12.92
C LEU A 396 -7.23 -21.04 11.58
N LYS A 397 -8.12 -21.59 10.76
CA LYS A 397 -8.58 -20.92 9.51
C LYS A 397 -9.20 -19.55 9.78
N GLY A 398 -9.97 -19.41 10.86
CA GLY A 398 -10.54 -18.13 11.29
C GLY A 398 -9.45 -17.12 11.66
N LEU A 399 -8.50 -17.55 12.50
CA LEU A 399 -7.36 -16.75 12.94
C LEU A 399 -6.52 -16.27 11.76
N TYR A 400 -6.17 -17.18 10.87
CA TYR A 400 -5.41 -16.93 9.64
C TYR A 400 -6.10 -15.93 8.71
N ARG A 401 -7.41 -16.10 8.46
CA ARG A 401 -8.20 -15.20 7.59
C ARG A 401 -8.32 -13.79 8.17
N ALA A 402 -8.37 -13.67 9.49
CA ALA A 402 -8.53 -12.39 10.17
C ALA A 402 -7.23 -11.57 10.23
N ASN A 403 -6.08 -12.19 9.99
CA ASN A 403 -4.77 -11.58 10.25
C ASN A 403 -3.85 -11.68 9.02
N PRO A 404 -3.72 -10.59 8.23
CA PRO A 404 -3.08 -10.66 6.91
C PRO A 404 -1.56 -10.81 6.94
N TYR A 405 -0.95 -10.77 8.12
CA TYR A 405 0.49 -10.86 8.31
C TYR A 405 0.96 -12.27 8.74
N ILE A 406 0.01 -13.14 9.10
CA ILE A 406 0.29 -14.52 9.49
C ILE A 406 0.72 -15.32 8.25
N ILE A 407 1.82 -16.06 8.40
CA ILE A 407 2.34 -17.05 7.45
C ILE A 407 1.56 -18.36 7.61
N ASP A 408 1.54 -18.86 8.85
CA ASP A 408 0.76 -20.00 9.29
C ASP A 408 0.33 -19.82 10.75
N CYS A 409 -0.63 -20.63 11.16
CA CYS A 409 -1.02 -20.77 12.54
C CYS A 409 -1.31 -22.23 12.84
N GLU A 410 -1.09 -22.60 14.09
CA GLU A 410 -1.02 -23.99 14.46
C GLU A 410 -1.47 -24.21 15.90
N THR A 411 -1.80 -25.45 16.19
CA THR A 411 -1.88 -25.95 17.56
C THR A 411 -0.68 -26.85 17.83
N VAL A 412 -0.18 -26.77 19.06
CA VAL A 412 0.96 -27.54 19.54
C VAL A 412 0.54 -28.29 20.79
N SER A 413 0.81 -29.58 20.85
CA SER A 413 0.57 -30.42 22.03
C SER A 413 1.40 -29.99 23.25
N ASP A 414 1.05 -30.53 24.40
CA ASP A 414 1.82 -30.41 25.65
C ASP A 414 3.23 -31.03 25.57
N ALA A 415 3.45 -31.96 24.64
CA ALA A 415 4.75 -32.52 24.31
C ALA A 415 5.59 -31.65 23.35
N GLY A 416 5.02 -30.56 22.80
CA GLY A 416 5.71 -29.69 21.85
C GLY A 416 5.67 -30.16 20.40
N ILE A 417 4.76 -31.08 20.07
CA ILE A 417 4.52 -31.53 18.70
C ILE A 417 3.43 -30.67 18.07
N MET A 418 3.66 -30.17 16.85
CA MET A 418 2.65 -29.45 16.05
C MET A 418 1.57 -30.44 15.58
N VAL A 419 0.31 -30.23 15.95
CA VAL A 419 -0.77 -31.21 15.73
C VAL A 419 -1.79 -30.79 14.66
N ALA A 420 -1.99 -29.50 14.45
CA ALA A 420 -2.74 -28.99 13.30
C ALA A 420 -2.10 -27.70 12.81
N VAL A 421 -1.92 -27.57 11.50
CA VAL A 421 -1.34 -26.38 10.86
C VAL A 421 -2.28 -25.90 9.75
N GLU A 422 -2.48 -24.59 9.69
CA GLU A 422 -3.19 -23.91 8.61
C GLU A 422 -2.38 -22.70 8.14
N PRO A 423 -2.32 -22.43 6.83
CA PRO A 423 -3.07 -23.02 5.72
C PRO A 423 -2.61 -24.42 5.29
N PRO A 424 -3.34 -25.12 4.39
CA PRO A 424 -2.97 -26.44 3.89
C PRO A 424 -1.57 -26.52 3.29
N ALA A 425 -1.07 -25.43 2.71
CA ALA A 425 0.26 -25.35 2.11
C ALA A 425 1.41 -25.59 3.11
N HIS A 426 1.18 -25.42 4.41
CA HIS A 426 2.20 -25.58 5.46
C HIS A 426 1.97 -26.82 6.33
N ARG A 427 1.03 -27.70 5.96
CA ARG A 427 0.73 -28.94 6.72
C ARG A 427 1.86 -29.96 6.73
N SER A 428 2.86 -29.82 5.87
CA SER A 428 4.08 -30.64 5.95
C SER A 428 4.82 -30.49 7.28
N SER A 429 4.54 -29.42 8.04
CA SER A 429 5.10 -29.19 9.37
C SER A 429 4.33 -29.92 10.49
N GLU A 430 3.17 -30.53 10.21
CA GLU A 430 2.43 -31.34 11.20
C GLU A 430 3.28 -32.56 11.62
N GLY A 431 3.32 -32.82 12.93
CA GLY A 431 4.16 -33.85 13.54
C GLY A 431 5.59 -33.38 13.86
N ALA A 432 5.99 -32.16 13.50
CA ALA A 432 7.30 -31.64 13.87
C ALA A 432 7.41 -31.39 15.38
N ASP A 433 8.55 -31.78 15.95
CA ASP A 433 8.90 -31.53 17.35
C ASP A 433 9.62 -30.18 17.49
N ILE A 434 8.96 -29.23 18.16
CA ILE A 434 9.48 -27.90 18.46
C ILE A 434 9.75 -27.71 19.96
N SER A 435 9.65 -28.76 20.78
CA SER A 435 9.76 -28.71 22.25
C SER A 435 11.07 -28.07 22.75
N ARG A 436 12.14 -28.21 21.97
CA ARG A 436 13.49 -27.72 22.30
C ARG A 436 13.73 -26.27 21.92
N GLN A 437 12.82 -25.65 21.17
CA GLN A 437 12.98 -24.26 20.78
C GLN A 437 12.84 -23.33 21.99
N ALA A 438 13.64 -22.26 22.04
CA ALA A 438 13.75 -21.40 23.23
C ALA A 438 12.39 -20.82 23.70
N HIS A 439 11.50 -20.53 22.75
CA HIS A 439 10.16 -20.03 23.05
C HIS A 439 9.25 -21.12 23.66
N MET A 440 9.33 -22.37 23.19
CA MET A 440 8.60 -23.51 23.77
C MET A 440 9.10 -23.86 25.16
N VAL A 441 10.42 -23.86 25.37
CA VAL A 441 11.00 -24.04 26.71
C VAL A 441 10.48 -22.99 27.69
N ARG A 442 10.36 -21.72 27.25
CA ARG A 442 9.78 -20.65 28.06
C ARG A 442 8.28 -20.85 28.30
N LEU A 443 7.54 -21.30 27.29
CA LEU A 443 6.11 -21.60 27.39
C LEU A 443 5.86 -22.72 28.42
N PHE A 444 6.53 -23.87 28.31
CA PHE A 444 6.37 -24.99 29.25
C PHE A 444 6.79 -24.62 30.67
N LYS A 445 7.81 -23.77 30.82
CA LYS A 445 8.23 -23.32 32.15
C LYS A 445 7.23 -22.37 32.81
N THR A 446 6.55 -21.53 32.03
CA THR A 446 5.78 -20.41 32.57
C THR A 446 4.26 -20.55 32.43
N HIS A 447 3.79 -21.38 31.49
CA HIS A 447 2.42 -21.45 31.01
C HIS A 447 1.80 -20.06 30.77
N LYS A 448 2.60 -19.13 30.28
CA LYS A 448 2.20 -17.77 29.89
C LYS A 448 2.41 -17.59 28.40
N PRO A 449 1.69 -16.64 27.76
CA PRO A 449 1.96 -16.29 26.38
C PRO A 449 3.40 -15.88 26.14
N VAL A 450 3.93 -16.20 24.96
CA VAL A 450 5.35 -16.06 24.60
C VAL A 450 5.45 -15.54 23.16
N LEU A 451 6.28 -14.53 22.93
CA LEU A 451 6.76 -14.14 21.60
C LEU A 451 8.22 -14.61 21.43
N SER A 452 8.53 -15.36 20.37
CA SER A 452 9.88 -15.83 20.10
C SER A 452 10.86 -14.71 19.70
N GLY A 453 12.15 -15.01 19.71
CA GLY A 453 13.11 -14.25 18.88
C GLY A 453 12.94 -14.57 17.39
N SER A 454 13.54 -13.80 16.50
CA SER A 454 13.45 -14.05 15.06
C SER A 454 14.36 -15.20 14.62
N PHE A 455 13.81 -16.10 13.81
CA PHE A 455 14.50 -17.24 13.22
C PHE A 455 14.15 -17.38 11.72
N LEU A 456 14.92 -18.16 10.97
CA LEU A 456 14.59 -18.51 9.60
C LEU A 456 13.52 -19.60 9.62
N SER A 457 12.34 -19.31 9.11
CA SER A 457 11.22 -20.27 9.06
C SER A 457 11.37 -21.26 7.91
N VAL A 458 10.72 -22.42 8.01
CA VAL A 458 10.78 -23.45 6.95
C VAL A 458 10.04 -22.99 5.69
N GLU A 459 9.11 -22.05 5.87
CA GLU A 459 8.35 -21.34 4.85
C GLU A 459 9.20 -20.34 4.07
N GLY A 460 10.45 -20.09 4.51
CA GLY A 460 11.44 -19.26 3.82
C GLY A 460 11.78 -17.94 4.49
N PRO A 461 10.82 -17.09 4.93
CA PRO A 461 11.18 -15.78 5.48
C PRO A 461 11.72 -15.88 6.92
N ARG A 462 12.38 -14.81 7.37
CA ARG A 462 12.68 -14.62 8.79
C ARG A 462 11.41 -14.25 9.54
N SER A 463 11.10 -15.02 10.58
CA SER A 463 9.81 -14.99 11.24
C SER A 463 9.94 -14.99 12.75
N VAL A 464 8.85 -14.65 13.42
CA VAL A 464 8.64 -14.80 14.86
C VAL A 464 7.32 -15.51 15.09
N VAL A 465 7.18 -16.19 16.23
CA VAL A 465 5.96 -16.92 16.61
C VAL A 465 5.44 -16.41 17.95
N ILE A 466 4.12 -16.20 18.04
CA ILE A 466 3.43 -15.96 19.31
C ILE A 466 2.70 -17.24 19.70
N HIS A 467 2.91 -17.73 20.93
CA HIS A 467 2.14 -18.82 21.51
C HIS A 467 1.21 -18.29 22.60
N HIS A 468 -0.04 -18.77 22.61
CA HIS A 468 -0.94 -18.70 23.75
C HIS A 468 -1.18 -20.10 24.32
N PRO A 469 -0.98 -20.31 25.63
CA PRO A 469 -1.23 -21.60 26.26
C PRO A 469 -2.73 -21.93 26.22
N VAL A 470 -3.05 -23.20 25.95
CA VAL A 470 -4.40 -23.76 26.04
C VAL A 470 -4.46 -24.65 27.27
N PHE A 471 -5.57 -24.55 28.00
CA PHE A 471 -5.79 -25.34 29.21
C PHE A 471 -7.03 -26.20 29.08
N SER A 472 -7.01 -27.36 29.74
CA SER A 472 -8.17 -28.23 29.90
C SER A 472 -9.23 -27.57 30.79
N THR A 473 -10.41 -28.19 30.88
CA THR A 473 -11.45 -27.79 31.85
C THR A 473 -10.96 -27.81 33.30
N ASP A 474 -10.00 -28.70 33.60
CA ASP A 474 -9.39 -28.87 34.92
C ASP A 474 -8.21 -27.92 35.15
N ARG A 475 -7.99 -26.96 34.23
CA ARG A 475 -6.90 -25.96 34.25
C ARG A 475 -5.51 -26.56 34.12
N GLU A 476 -5.40 -27.79 33.60
CA GLU A 476 -4.12 -28.38 33.25
C GLU A 476 -3.66 -27.88 31.89
N PHE A 477 -2.35 -27.70 31.71
CA PHE A 477 -1.79 -27.27 30.44
C PHE A 477 -1.96 -28.37 29.40
N SER A 478 -2.62 -28.07 28.29
CA SER A 478 -2.92 -29.06 27.22
C SER A 478 -2.11 -28.81 25.94
N GLY A 479 -1.35 -27.71 25.89
CA GLY A 479 -0.62 -27.29 24.70
C GLY A 479 -0.76 -25.79 24.43
N SER A 480 -0.67 -25.39 23.17
CA SER A 480 -0.83 -23.99 22.76
C SER A 480 -1.47 -23.83 21.39
N VAL A 481 -1.94 -22.63 21.12
CA VAL A 481 -2.20 -22.13 19.77
C VAL A 481 -1.15 -21.07 19.44
N SER A 482 -0.58 -21.13 18.25
CA SER A 482 0.43 -20.20 17.77
C SER A 482 0.09 -19.55 16.44
N ALA A 483 0.72 -18.41 16.19
CA ALA A 483 0.76 -17.79 14.87
C ALA A 483 2.21 -17.39 14.54
N LEU A 484 2.70 -17.90 13.42
CA LEU A 484 3.97 -17.49 12.81
C LEU A 484 3.72 -16.29 11.89
N PHE A 485 4.55 -15.24 12.02
CA PHE A 485 4.52 -14.11 11.09
C PHE A 485 5.91 -13.55 10.85
N ALA A 486 6.13 -13.00 9.64
CA ALA A 486 7.32 -12.21 9.38
C ALA A 486 7.09 -10.78 9.87
N PRO A 487 7.96 -10.23 10.75
CA PRO A 487 7.92 -8.82 11.10
C PRO A 487 7.99 -7.94 9.86
N GLU A 488 8.71 -8.34 8.81
CA GLU A 488 8.77 -7.62 7.55
C GLU A 488 7.41 -7.40 6.90
N TYR A 489 6.53 -8.40 6.83
CA TYR A 489 5.20 -8.23 6.21
C TYR A 489 4.32 -7.30 7.01
N LEU A 490 4.40 -7.41 8.34
CA LEU A 490 3.70 -6.51 9.24
C LEU A 490 4.21 -5.07 9.04
N LEU A 491 5.52 -4.87 9.10
CA LEU A 491 6.17 -3.57 9.17
C LEU A 491 6.27 -2.86 7.83
N SER A 492 6.49 -3.58 6.72
CA SER A 492 6.54 -3.00 5.36
C SER A 492 5.23 -2.29 5.00
N SER A 493 4.09 -2.83 5.41
CA SER A 493 2.78 -2.19 5.19
C SER A 493 2.55 -0.91 6.02
N MET A 494 3.33 -0.72 7.09
CA MET A 494 3.21 0.42 8.00
C MET A 494 4.30 1.47 7.78
N ILE A 495 5.52 1.02 7.48
CA ILE A 495 6.71 1.86 7.40
C ILE A 495 7.06 2.17 5.95
N GLY A 496 6.88 1.22 5.03
CA GLY A 496 7.22 1.38 3.60
C GLY A 496 6.63 2.65 2.97
N PRO A 497 5.33 2.93 3.13
CA PRO A 497 4.73 4.14 2.59
C PRO A 497 5.26 5.43 3.20
N ILE A 498 5.74 5.41 4.45
CA ILE A 498 6.33 6.59 5.10
C ILE A 498 7.76 6.80 4.61
N ALA A 499 8.56 5.73 4.59
CA ALA A 499 9.97 5.76 4.22
C ALA A 499 10.20 6.07 2.74
N ALA A 500 9.28 5.67 1.85
CA ALA A 500 9.36 6.01 0.42
C ALA A 500 9.27 7.53 0.14
N ASN A 501 8.88 8.30 1.15
CA ASN A 501 8.24 9.59 0.99
C ASN A 501 8.83 10.68 1.89
N ILE A 502 9.69 10.29 2.82
CA ILE A 502 10.43 11.17 3.71
C ILE A 502 11.86 10.61 3.76
N PRO A 503 12.92 11.44 3.70
CA PRO A 503 14.31 10.98 3.70
C PRO A 503 14.78 10.48 5.08
N VAL A 504 14.07 9.51 5.63
CA VAL A 504 14.36 8.82 6.89
C VAL A 504 14.69 7.35 6.62
N SER A 505 15.61 6.81 7.42
CA SER A 505 15.85 5.37 7.51
C SER A 505 15.11 4.86 8.74
N ILE A 506 14.27 3.85 8.58
CA ILE A 506 13.47 3.30 9.68
C ILE A 506 13.79 1.81 9.79
N PHE A 507 14.13 1.36 10.98
CA PHE A 507 14.48 -0.04 11.21
C PHE A 507 13.96 -0.54 12.57
N LEU A 508 13.78 -1.85 12.66
CA LEU A 508 13.51 -2.55 13.92
C LEU A 508 14.63 -3.55 14.21
N MET A 509 15.14 -3.50 15.43
CA MET A 509 16.22 -4.35 15.90
C MET A 509 15.83 -5.09 17.18
N GLN A 510 16.18 -6.36 17.30
CA GLN A 510 16.13 -7.08 18.57
C GLN A 510 17.29 -6.68 19.48
N THR A 511 17.18 -6.98 20.78
CA THR A 511 18.21 -6.59 21.76
C THR A 511 19.54 -7.33 21.59
N ASP A 512 19.56 -8.42 20.83
CA ASP A 512 20.77 -9.15 20.44
C ASP A 512 21.46 -8.55 19.19
N GLY A 513 20.95 -7.43 18.66
CA GLY A 513 21.54 -6.73 17.52
C GLY A 513 21.02 -7.16 16.16
N LEU A 514 20.11 -8.14 16.10
CA LEU A 514 19.53 -8.59 14.84
C LEU A 514 18.52 -7.58 14.30
N PHE A 515 18.69 -7.14 13.05
CA PHE A 515 17.67 -6.38 12.34
C PHE A 515 16.56 -7.31 11.84
N ILE A 516 15.35 -7.09 12.35
CA ILE A 516 14.15 -7.86 11.96
C ILE A 516 13.28 -7.10 10.95
N TYR A 517 13.60 -5.82 10.71
CA TYR A 517 13.07 -5.02 9.63
C TYR A 517 13.99 -3.83 9.37
N ASP A 518 14.13 -3.45 8.11
CA ASP A 518 14.77 -2.24 7.66
C ASP A 518 14.13 -1.83 6.32
N VAL A 519 14.14 -0.53 6.03
CA VAL A 519 13.69 0.01 4.74
C VAL A 519 14.63 -0.40 3.60
N ASP A 520 15.92 -0.62 3.89
CA ASP A 520 16.83 -1.35 3.03
C ASP A 520 16.72 -2.85 3.35
N THR A 521 15.97 -3.58 2.52
CA THR A 521 15.70 -5.00 2.74
C THR A 521 16.98 -5.85 2.82
N LYS A 522 18.12 -5.37 2.31
CA LYS A 522 19.42 -6.06 2.43
C LYS A 522 19.96 -6.09 3.86
N GLN A 523 19.49 -5.21 4.74
CA GLN A 523 19.88 -5.19 6.15
C GLN A 523 19.10 -6.22 6.98
N ILE A 524 17.92 -6.65 6.51
CA ILE A 524 17.06 -7.58 7.25
C ILE A 524 17.78 -8.91 7.41
N GLY A 525 17.87 -9.37 8.66
CA GLY A 525 18.54 -10.62 9.02
C GLY A 525 20.03 -10.47 9.32
N LEU A 526 20.64 -9.31 9.06
CA LEU A 526 21.99 -9.01 9.49
C LEU A 526 22.00 -8.65 10.99
N ASN A 527 23.08 -9.00 11.68
CA ASN A 527 23.26 -8.68 13.09
C ASN A 527 24.36 -7.63 13.24
N ILE A 528 24.00 -6.45 13.77
CA ILE A 528 24.90 -5.31 13.93
C ILE A 528 26.13 -5.61 14.82
N PHE A 529 26.03 -6.58 15.72
CA PHE A 529 27.11 -6.91 16.65
C PHE A 529 28.06 -7.99 16.15
N THR A 530 27.63 -8.82 15.19
CA THR A 530 28.40 -10.00 14.76
C THR A 530 28.70 -10.02 13.26
N ASP A 531 27.91 -9.36 12.42
CA ASP A 531 28.10 -9.41 10.97
C ASP A 531 29.34 -8.60 10.53
N PRO A 532 30.24 -9.16 9.71
CA PRO A 532 31.42 -8.46 9.20
C PRO A 532 31.12 -7.14 8.50
N LEU A 533 29.95 -6.99 7.89
CA LEU A 533 29.53 -5.78 7.19
C LEU A 533 29.62 -4.53 8.08
N TYR A 534 29.37 -4.68 9.39
CA TYR A 534 29.32 -3.55 10.31
C TYR A 534 30.65 -3.26 11.02
N GLN A 535 31.66 -4.12 10.89
CA GLN A 535 32.97 -3.95 11.51
C GLN A 535 33.63 -2.58 11.19
N PRO A 536 33.52 -2.04 9.95
CA PRO A 536 34.04 -0.71 9.64
C PRO A 536 33.31 0.46 10.32
N PHE A 537 32.20 0.24 11.04
CA PHE A 537 31.33 1.28 11.59
C PHE A 537 31.21 1.20 13.13
N PRO A 538 32.30 1.39 13.89
CA PRO A 538 32.31 1.19 15.35
C PRO A 538 31.38 2.15 16.12
N GLU A 539 31.14 3.36 15.59
CA GLU A 539 30.17 4.31 16.19
C GLU A 539 28.74 3.77 16.11
N LEU A 540 28.36 3.18 14.98
CA LEU A 540 27.04 2.58 14.79
C LEU A 540 26.86 1.38 15.71
N ILE A 541 27.87 0.51 15.83
CA ILE A 541 27.87 -0.62 16.76
C ILE A 541 27.67 -0.13 18.21
N LYS A 542 28.42 0.91 18.63
CA LYS A 542 28.30 1.48 19.98
C LYS A 542 26.92 2.08 20.22
N LEU A 543 26.36 2.77 19.23
CA LEU A 543 25.00 3.30 19.29
C LEU A 543 23.97 2.16 19.44
N CYS A 544 24.04 1.13 18.61
CA CYS A 544 23.12 0.00 18.67
C CYS A 544 23.24 -0.79 19.99
N ARG A 545 24.43 -0.89 20.60
CA ARG A 545 24.58 -1.46 21.96
C ARG A 545 23.85 -0.64 23.01
N ARG A 546 23.92 0.69 22.93
CA ARG A 546 23.12 1.58 23.80
C ARG A 546 21.62 1.39 23.55
N MET A 547 21.21 1.31 22.29
CA MET A 547 19.81 1.07 21.92
C MET A 547 19.30 -0.26 22.48
N ALA A 548 20.09 -1.33 22.38
CA ALA A 548 19.73 -2.63 22.96
C ALA A 548 19.45 -2.55 24.47
N GLY A 549 20.26 -1.77 25.21
CA GLY A 549 20.11 -1.59 26.67
C GLY A 549 19.05 -0.57 27.13
N ALA A 550 18.57 0.32 26.26
CA ALA A 550 17.67 1.42 26.63
C ALA A 550 16.33 1.35 25.91
N ARG A 551 15.21 1.46 26.65
CA ARG A 551 13.86 1.36 26.08
C ARG A 551 13.52 2.49 25.10
N GLU A 552 14.09 3.67 25.32
CA GLU A 552 13.98 4.82 24.44
C GLU A 552 15.25 5.65 24.53
N GLY A 553 15.48 6.52 23.54
CA GLY A 553 16.59 7.45 23.59
C GLY A 553 16.93 8.05 22.24
N SER A 554 18.08 8.70 22.21
CA SER A 554 18.62 9.33 21.01
C SER A 554 20.13 9.19 20.92
N GLY A 555 20.63 9.31 19.69
CA GLY A 555 22.05 9.21 19.40
C GLY A 555 22.39 9.72 18.00
N VAL A 556 23.68 9.72 17.72
CA VAL A 556 24.26 10.18 16.47
C VAL A 556 25.30 9.16 16.03
N TYR A 557 25.38 8.90 14.74
CA TYR A 557 26.48 8.14 14.14
C TYR A 557 26.87 8.76 12.80
N HIS A 558 28.10 8.50 12.38
CA HIS A 558 28.63 8.95 11.09
C HIS A 558 28.73 7.77 10.11
N PHE A 559 28.39 8.03 8.86
CA PHE A 559 28.43 7.03 7.79
C PHE A 559 29.20 7.55 6.58
N TYR A 560 30.07 6.73 6.01
CA TYR A 560 30.84 7.02 4.81
C TYR A 560 30.25 6.24 3.63
N ARG A 561 29.80 6.94 2.58
CA ARG A 561 29.28 6.30 1.35
C ARG A 561 30.37 5.56 0.58
N LYS A 562 31.57 6.15 0.54
CA LYS A 562 32.79 5.58 -0.01
C LYS A 562 33.98 6.00 0.83
N VAL A 563 35.02 5.17 0.83
CA VAL A 563 36.31 5.52 1.45
C VAL A 563 36.83 6.80 0.77
N GLY A 564 36.99 7.86 1.54
CA GLY A 564 37.45 9.18 1.05
C GLY A 564 36.36 10.26 0.89
N GLU A 565 35.07 9.94 1.06
CA GLU A 565 33.99 10.93 1.07
C GLU A 565 33.76 11.53 2.47
N ALA A 566 33.17 12.73 2.54
CA ALA A 566 32.79 13.35 3.81
C ALA A 566 31.71 12.53 4.53
N PRO A 567 31.81 12.33 5.86
CA PRO A 567 30.85 11.53 6.60
C PRO A 567 29.48 12.20 6.66
N ILE A 568 28.43 11.45 6.34
CA ILE A 568 27.04 11.87 6.58
C ILE A 568 26.75 11.67 8.06
N THR A 569 26.39 12.75 8.75
CA THR A 569 25.95 12.67 10.15
C THR A 569 24.48 12.24 10.19
N LYS A 570 24.17 11.16 10.89
CA LYS A 570 22.81 10.65 11.08
C LYS A 570 22.41 10.81 12.54
N VAL A 571 21.23 11.39 12.77
CA VAL A 571 20.60 11.45 14.09
C VAL A 571 19.57 10.33 14.16
N VAL A 572 19.53 9.62 15.28
CA VAL A 572 18.63 8.49 15.53
C VAL A 572 17.82 8.76 16.78
N GLU A 573 16.51 8.55 16.71
CA GLU A 573 15.62 8.44 17.87
C GLU A 573 15.05 7.02 17.88
N TRP A 574 14.93 6.40 19.06
CA TRP A 574 14.36 5.06 19.18
C TRP A 574 13.38 4.95 20.34
N ARG A 575 12.45 4.01 20.20
CA ARG A 575 11.47 3.59 21.20
C ARG A 575 11.35 2.06 21.20
N THR A 576 10.68 1.53 22.22
CA THR A 576 10.44 0.09 22.34
C THR A 576 9.01 -0.26 21.97
N VAL A 577 8.88 -1.28 21.14
CA VAL A 577 7.66 -2.08 20.98
C VAL A 577 7.91 -3.38 21.73
N GLU A 578 6.94 -3.89 22.47
CA GLU A 578 7.14 -5.12 23.26
C GLU A 578 5.89 -5.97 23.31
N LEU A 579 6.08 -7.28 23.24
CA LEU A 579 5.03 -8.26 23.49
C LEU A 579 5.63 -9.43 24.29
N HIS A 580 4.96 -9.83 25.36
CA HIS A 580 5.33 -10.97 26.23
C HIS A 580 6.80 -10.98 26.69
N GLY A 581 7.32 -9.82 27.06
CA GLY A 581 8.70 -9.66 27.55
C GLY A 581 9.77 -9.80 26.46
N THR A 582 9.38 -9.79 25.18
CA THR A 582 10.29 -9.77 24.03
C THR A 582 10.27 -8.37 23.41
N PRO A 583 11.28 -7.52 23.69
CA PRO A 583 11.25 -6.14 23.24
C PRO A 583 11.99 -5.95 21.90
N TRP A 584 11.45 -5.08 21.05
CA TRP A 584 12.03 -4.64 19.79
C TRP A 584 12.33 -3.15 19.86
N ARG A 585 13.45 -2.73 19.28
CA ARG A 585 13.87 -1.32 19.18
C ARG A 585 13.46 -0.79 17.81
N LEU A 586 12.39 -0.01 17.78
CA LEU A 586 12.00 0.78 16.62
C LEU A 586 12.86 2.05 16.61
N ALA A 587 13.54 2.30 15.50
CA ALA A 587 14.37 3.48 15.34
C ALA A 587 14.03 4.22 14.04
N VAL A 588 14.10 5.54 14.12
CA VAL A 588 14.02 6.44 12.98
C VAL A 588 15.32 7.24 12.94
N ALA A 589 16.03 7.14 11.83
CA ALA A 589 17.28 7.82 11.57
C ALA A 589 17.14 8.81 10.41
N PHE A 590 17.80 9.95 10.49
CA PHE A 590 17.72 11.01 9.49
C PHE A 590 19.05 11.76 9.36
N ALA A 591 19.33 12.32 8.18
CA ALA A 591 20.56 13.10 7.98
C ALA A 591 20.48 14.44 8.70
N LYS A 592 21.54 14.81 9.43
CA LYS A 592 21.60 16.05 10.24
C LYS A 592 21.51 17.31 9.39
N ASP A 593 22.01 17.29 8.16
CA ASP A 593 21.95 18.43 7.22
C ASP A 593 20.54 18.64 6.64
N GLY A 594 19.63 17.68 6.89
CA GLY A 594 18.19 17.81 6.66
C GLY A 594 17.44 18.41 7.85
N ILE A 595 18.10 19.19 8.73
CA ILE A 595 17.50 19.96 9.82
C ILE A 595 17.54 21.45 9.45
N GLY A 596 16.37 22.07 9.22
CA GLY A 596 16.26 23.51 9.18
C GLY A 596 16.56 24.03 10.58
N ARG A 597 17.49 24.99 10.68
CA ARG A 597 17.78 25.68 11.94
C ARG A 597 16.52 26.22 12.61
#